data_AF-A0A355DNJ1-F1
#
_entry.id   AF-A0A355DNJ1-F1
#
_cell.length_a   1.000
_cell.length_b   1.000
_cell.length_c   1.000
_cell.angle_alpha   90.00
_cell.angle_beta   90.00
_cell.angle_gamma   90.00
#
_symmetry.space_group_name_H-M   'P 1'
#
loop_
_entity.id
_entity.type
_entity.pdbx_description
1 polymer ?
#
loop_
_entity_poly.entity_id
_entity_poly.type
_entity_poly.pdbx_seq_one_letter_code
_entity_poly.pdbx_strand_id
1 'polypeptide(L)' 'MSAETDPVKVMKQEVGKAAAERVKSGTIVGLGTGSTTAYAIQYLGERLKSGELKD' A
#
# COMPACT_ATOMS: atom_id res chain seq x y z
N MET A 1 -26.99 -3.09 -11.15
CA MET A 1 -26.31 -4.09 -10.32
C MET A 1 -25.28 -3.34 -9.50
N SER A 2 -25.62 -3.03 -8.24
CA SER A 2 -24.71 -2.32 -7.34
C SER A 2 -23.59 -3.29 -6.99
N ALA A 3 -22.37 -3.00 -7.43
CA ALA A 3 -21.21 -3.74 -6.98
C ALA A 3 -21.07 -3.49 -5.47
N GLU A 4 -21.61 -4.39 -4.66
CA GLU A 4 -21.32 -4.42 -3.24
C GLU A 4 -19.81 -4.49 -3.09
N THR A 5 -19.26 -3.51 -2.41
CA THR A 5 -17.83 -3.40 -2.16
C THR A 5 -17.46 -4.60 -1.29
N ASP A 6 -16.68 -5.55 -1.83
CA ASP A 6 -16.20 -6.70 -1.05
C ASP A 6 -15.46 -6.18 0.19
N PRO A 7 -15.99 -6.40 1.41
CA PRO A 7 -15.39 -5.87 2.63
C PRO A 7 -13.95 -6.35 2.82
N VAL A 8 -13.64 -7.57 2.40
CA VAL A 8 -12.29 -8.13 2.49
C VAL A 8 -11.33 -7.35 1.60
N LYS A 9 -11.76 -6.97 0.39
CA LYS A 9 -10.94 -6.17 -0.52
C LYS A 9 -10.68 -4.77 0.04
N VAL A 10 -11.70 -4.13 0.61
CA VAL A 10 -11.56 -2.82 1.28
C VAL A 10 -10.56 -2.93 2.43
N MET A 11 -10.70 -3.93 3.29
CA MET A 11 -9.77 -4.15 4.41
C MET A 11 -8.33 -4.37 3.94
N LYS A 12 -8.12 -5.14 2.86
CA LYS A 12 -6.77 -5.36 2.30
C LYS A 12 -6.15 -4.06 1.79
N GLN A 13 -6.94 -3.20 1.16
CA GLN A 13 -6.48 -1.91 0.67
C GLN A 13 -6.09 -0.96 1.81
N GLU A 14 -6.94 -0.84 2.84
CA GLU A 14 -6.67 0.01 4.01
C GLU A 14 -5.44 -0.46 4.80
N VAL A 15 -5.27 -1.77 5.00
CA VAL A 15 -4.08 -2.33 5.66
C VAL A 15 -2.83 -2.09 4.82
N GLY A 16 -2.90 -2.25 3.50
CA GLY A 16 -1.80 -1.96 2.60
C GLY A 16 -1.38 -0.49 2.66
N LYS A 17 -2.35 0.44 2.66
CA LYS A 17 -2.12 1.87 2.80
C LYS A 17 -1.46 2.21 4.13
N ALA A 18 -2.03 1.74 5.25
CA ALA A 18 -1.50 1.99 6.58
C ALA A 18 -0.08 1.41 6.77
N ALA A 19 0.23 0.28 6.12
CA ALA A 19 1.59 -0.26 6.11
C ALA A 19 2.56 0.64 5.34
N ALA A 20 2.16 1.13 4.16
CA ALA A 20 2.97 2.04 3.36
C ALA A 20 3.26 3.36 4.09
N GLU A 21 2.28 3.94 4.80
CA GLU A 21 2.42 5.19 5.57
C GLU A 21 3.50 5.11 6.67
N ARG A 22 3.78 3.91 7.20
CA ARG A 22 4.82 3.72 8.23
C ARG A 22 6.25 3.80 7.68
N VAL A 23 6.43 3.69 6.36
CA VAL A 23 7.75 3.75 5.72
C VAL A 23 8.24 5.20 5.62
N LYS A 24 9.51 5.40 5.96
CA LYS A 24 10.21 6.71 5.92
C LYS A 24 11.30 6.69 4.86
N SER A 25 11.69 7.85 4.35
CA SER A 25 12.75 7.96 3.34
C SER A 25 14.07 7.35 3.82
N GLY A 26 14.83 6.73 2.92
CA GLY A 26 16.07 6.01 3.25
C GLY A 26 15.88 4.64 3.95
N THR A 27 14.64 4.17 4.12
CA THR A 27 14.37 2.86 4.72
C THR A 27 14.56 1.74 3.69
N ILE A 28 15.33 0.71 4.02
CA ILE A 28 15.33 -0.55 3.26
C ILE A 28 14.06 -1.34 3.62
N VAL A 29 13.18 -1.54 2.64
CA VAL A 29 11.88 -2.20 2.85
C VAL A 29 11.91 -3.64 2.34
N GLY A 30 11.52 -4.60 3.19
CA GLY A 30 11.25 -5.97 2.76
C GLY A 30 9.87 -6.10 2.12
N LEU A 31 9.79 -6.62 0.90
CA LEU A 31 8.53 -6.80 0.17
C LEU A 31 8.02 -8.23 0.32
N GLY A 32 6.86 -8.38 0.96
CA GLY A 32 6.13 -9.65 1.02
C GLY A 32 5.39 -9.97 -0.29
N THR A 33 4.59 -11.04 -0.27
CA THR A 33 3.74 -11.44 -1.41
C THR A 33 2.26 -11.45 -1.03
N GLY A 34 1.38 -11.56 -2.02
CA GLY A 34 -0.07 -11.68 -1.84
C GLY A 34 -0.87 -10.39 -2.08
N SER A 35 -2.19 -10.55 -2.19
CA SER A 35 -3.13 -9.48 -2.60
C SER A 35 -3.15 -8.27 -1.68
N THR A 36 -2.87 -8.42 -0.37
CA THR A 36 -2.75 -7.29 0.56
C THR A 36 -1.46 -6.51 0.33
N THR A 37 -0.34 -7.21 0.15
CA THR A 37 0.97 -6.60 -0.09
C THR A 37 1.01 -5.82 -1.40
N ALA A 38 0.26 -6.26 -2.41
CA ALA A 38 0.12 -5.54 -3.66
C ALA A 38 -0.36 -4.09 -3.46
N TYR A 39 -1.31 -3.85 -2.53
CA TYR A 39 -1.74 -2.51 -2.18
C TYR A 39 -0.64 -1.70 -1.48
N ALA A 40 0.09 -2.30 -0.55
CA ALA A 40 1.22 -1.63 0.10
C ALA A 40 2.30 -1.20 -0.91
N ILE A 41 2.64 -2.06 -1.87
CA ILE A 41 3.59 -1.75 -2.94
C ILE A 41 3.07 -0.60 -3.81
N GLN A 42 1.78 -0.64 -4.19
CA GLN A 42 1.17 0.42 -4.98
C GLN A 42 1.27 1.77 -4.26
N TYR A 43 0.86 1.84 -2.99
CA TYR A 43 0.93 3.07 -2.20
C TYR A 43 2.35 3.57 -1.99
N LEU A 44 3.33 2.67 -1.76
CA LEU A 44 4.74 3.06 -1.70
C LEU A 44 5.22 3.69 -3.02
N GLY A 45 4.84 3.08 -4.15
CA GLY A 45 5.15 3.61 -5.48
C GLY A 45 4.52 4.99 -5.72
N GLU A 46 3.27 5.19 -5.31
CA GLU A 46 2.58 6.49 -5.39
C GLU A 46 3.29 7.55 -4.54
N ARG A 47 3.69 7.22 -3.30
CA ARG A 47 4.42 8.13 -2.41
C ARG A 47 5.80 8.49 -2.97
N LEU A 48 6.53 7.53 -3.52
CA LEU A 48 7.81 7.79 -4.21
C LEU A 48 7.61 8.70 -5.42
N LYS A 49 6.61 8.42 -6.27
CA LYS A 49 6.29 9.22 -7.46
C LYS A 49 5.89 10.65 -7.11
N SER A 50 5.16 10.84 -6.01
CA SER A 50 4.75 12.17 -5.53
C SER A 50 5.89 12.97 -4.88
N GLY A 51 7.00 12.31 -4.50
CA GLY A 51 8.09 12.91 -3.75
C GLY A 51 7.87 13.01 -2.24
N GLU A 52 6.73 12.52 -1.73
CA GLU A 52 6.46 12.39 -0.30
C GLU A 52 7.44 11.41 0.37
N LEU A 53 7.81 10.35 -0.35
CA LEU A 53 8.84 9.40 0.03
C LEU A 53 10.04 9.55 -0.91
N LYS A 54 11.26 9.34 -0.39
CA LYS A 54 12.52 9.36 -1.14
C LYS A 54 13.36 8.14 -0.81
N ASP A 55 14.19 7.71 -1.75
CA ASP A 55 15.14 6.62 -1.56
C ASP A 55 16.29 6.97 -0.62
#